data_AF-A0ABC9P580-F1
#
_entry.id   AF-A0ABC9P580-F1
#
_cell.length_a   1.000
_cell.length_b   1.000
_cell.length_c   1.000
_cell.angle_alpha   90.00
_cell.angle_beta   90.00
_cell.angle_gamma   90.00
#
_symmetry.space_group_name_H-M   'P 1'
#
loop_
_entity.id
_entity.type
_entity.pdbx_description
1 polymer ?
#
loop_
_entity_poly.entity_id
_entity_poly.type
_entity_poly.pdbx_seq_one_letter_code
_entity_poly.pdbx_strand_id
1 'polypeptide(L)'
;MEQHPNNQMMIFHGNFANEIYNKVLEFSIEVGCNYFEFCLRHDIDFLGDGTYSYSKNVEYLMEELASFLVLESQTNSWVTGHIIARDKEAHVYRYHLNQESLRILLKYSNAMNSWCGPNLPEDLVIFQEDKPWLGFIGHEEQSFWFLNSKEKAKILALGLPLFDEEEFI
;
A
#
# COMPACT_ATOMS: atom_id res chain seq x y z
N MET A 1 1.12 2.34 -31.63
CA MET A 1 1.16 1.44 -30.48
C MET A 1 2.49 1.68 -29.80
N GLU A 2 2.54 2.67 -28.90
CA GLU A 2 3.73 2.88 -28.07
C GLU A 2 3.84 1.70 -27.12
N GLN A 3 4.92 0.93 -27.26
CA GLN A 3 5.37 0.04 -26.20
C GLN A 3 5.82 0.94 -25.05
N HIS A 4 5.01 0.99 -23.99
CA HIS A 4 5.46 1.60 -22.75
C HIS A 4 6.67 0.81 -22.23
N PRO A 5 7.72 1.48 -21.72
CA PRO A 5 8.87 0.79 -21.18
C PRO A 5 8.40 -0.14 -20.05
N ASN A 6 8.91 -1.36 -20.03
CA ASN A 6 8.75 -2.27 -18.91
C ASN A 6 9.21 -1.55 -17.63
N ASN A 7 8.29 -1.06 -16.80
CA ASN A 7 8.64 -0.64 -15.44
C ASN A 7 8.97 -1.92 -14.68
N GLN A 8 10.26 -2.24 -14.62
CA GLN A 8 10.79 -3.33 -13.82
C GLN A 8 10.38 -3.13 -12.35
N MET A 9 9.88 -4.20 -11.73
CA MET A 9 9.56 -4.17 -10.30
C MET A 9 10.84 -4.03 -9.49
N MET A 10 10.85 -3.07 -8.57
CA MET A 10 11.91 -2.87 -7.60
C MET A 10 11.41 -3.12 -6.20
N ILE A 11 12.29 -3.59 -5.33
CA ILE A 11 11.97 -3.96 -3.95
C ILE A 11 12.83 -3.14 -2.99
N PHE A 12 12.24 -2.74 -1.88
CA PHE A 12 12.95 -2.26 -0.70
C PHE A 12 12.59 -3.15 0.48
N HIS A 13 13.63 -3.59 1.21
CA HIS A 13 13.50 -4.33 2.47
C HIS A 13 13.87 -3.43 3.64
N GLY A 14 13.01 -3.40 4.64
CA GLY A 14 13.10 -2.57 5.82
C GLY A 14 11.92 -1.62 5.94
N ASN A 15 11.99 -0.73 6.92
CA ASN A 15 10.93 0.22 7.19
C ASN A 15 11.41 1.66 6.97
N PHE A 16 10.53 2.51 6.43
CA PHE A 16 10.71 3.95 6.43
C PHE A 16 9.51 4.64 7.09
N ALA A 17 9.79 5.70 7.83
CA ALA A 17 8.82 6.34 8.72
C ALA A 17 8.98 7.87 8.75
N ASN A 18 8.02 8.52 9.39
CA ASN A 18 7.94 9.96 9.64
C ASN A 18 8.13 10.76 8.35
N GLU A 19 9.11 11.67 8.33
CA GLU A 19 9.34 12.57 7.21
C GLU A 19 9.57 11.85 5.87
N ILE A 20 10.27 10.71 5.87
CA ILE A 20 10.50 9.94 4.64
C ILE A 20 9.18 9.34 4.15
N TYR A 21 8.40 8.76 5.06
CA TYR A 21 7.08 8.20 4.73
C TYR A 21 6.14 9.26 4.15
N ASN A 22 6.06 10.43 4.80
CA ASN A 22 5.23 11.54 4.32
C ASN A 22 5.67 12.00 2.93
N LYS A 23 6.98 12.19 2.70
CA LYS A 23 7.51 12.61 1.39
C LYS A 23 7.22 11.60 0.29
N VAL A 24 7.27 10.30 0.59
CA VAL A 24 6.92 9.24 -0.37
C VAL A 24 5.45 9.35 -0.76
N LEU A 25 4.54 9.46 0.21
CA LEU A 25 3.11 9.53 -0.07
C LEU A 25 2.70 10.85 -0.72
N GLU A 26 3.29 11.98 -0.33
CA GLU A 26 3.10 13.26 -1.03
C GLU A 26 3.60 13.19 -2.47
N PHE A 27 4.74 12.54 -2.70
CA PHE A 27 5.27 12.36 -4.05
C PHE A 27 4.34 11.54 -4.94
N SER A 28 3.57 10.59 -4.38
CA SER A 28 2.57 9.85 -5.15
C SER A 28 1.52 10.77 -5.79
N ILE A 29 1.09 11.83 -5.09
CA ILE A 29 0.18 12.83 -5.66
C ILE A 29 0.88 13.63 -6.76
N GLU A 30 2.13 14.03 -6.55
CA GLU A 30 2.90 14.81 -7.53
C GLU A 30 3.08 14.07 -8.88
N VAL A 31 3.22 12.75 -8.84
CA VAL A 31 3.37 11.92 -10.06
C VAL A 31 2.04 11.51 -10.68
N GLY A 32 0.92 11.93 -10.09
CA GLY A 32 -0.42 11.69 -10.63
C GLY A 32 -1.04 10.35 -10.21
N CYS A 33 -0.58 9.75 -9.11
CA CYS A 33 -1.34 8.65 -8.50
C CYS A 33 -2.71 9.15 -8.05
N ASN A 34 -3.73 8.33 -8.24
CA ASN A 34 -5.14 8.73 -8.11
C ASN A 34 -6.02 7.69 -7.41
N TYR A 35 -5.46 6.52 -7.05
CA TYR A 35 -6.13 5.55 -6.20
C TYR A 35 -5.18 4.95 -5.17
N PHE A 36 -5.74 4.45 -4.08
CA PHE A 36 -5.05 3.53 -3.18
C PHE A 36 -5.99 2.40 -2.76
N GLU A 37 -5.40 1.30 -2.34
CA GLU A 37 -6.07 0.12 -1.80
C GLU A 37 -5.42 -0.34 -0.52
N PHE A 38 -6.23 -0.90 0.38
CA PHE A 38 -5.76 -1.74 1.47
C PHE A 38 -6.70 -2.95 1.60
N CYS A 39 -6.31 -3.95 2.40
CA CYS A 39 -7.14 -5.12 2.60
C CYS A 39 -7.49 -5.38 4.07
N LEU A 40 -8.70 -5.93 4.28
CA LEU A 40 -9.09 -6.52 5.54
C LEU A 40 -9.10 -8.04 5.39
N ARG A 41 -8.33 -8.70 6.25
CA ARG A 41 -8.15 -10.13 6.29
C ARG A 41 -9.01 -10.73 7.39
N HIS A 42 -9.85 -11.70 7.01
CA HIS A 42 -10.74 -12.42 7.92
C HIS A 42 -10.28 -13.88 8.15
N ASP A 43 -9.05 -14.19 7.75
CA ASP A 43 -8.36 -15.47 7.94
C ASP A 43 -7.32 -15.44 9.08
N ILE A 44 -6.98 -14.25 9.60
CA ILE A 44 -6.06 -14.08 10.75
C ILE A 44 -6.81 -13.58 11.98
N ASP A 45 -6.61 -14.25 13.11
CA ASP A 45 -7.08 -13.79 14.42
C ASP A 45 -6.05 -12.84 15.06
N PHE A 46 -6.07 -11.58 14.64
CA PHE A 46 -5.10 -10.58 15.10
C PHE A 46 -5.20 -10.25 16.60
N LEU A 47 -6.39 -10.41 17.20
CA LEU A 47 -6.65 -10.11 18.61
C LEU A 47 -6.50 -11.33 19.53
N GLY A 48 -6.45 -12.53 18.96
CA GLY A 48 -6.34 -13.79 19.71
C GLY A 48 -7.61 -14.14 20.50
N ASP A 49 -8.76 -13.58 20.10
CA ASP A 49 -10.06 -13.76 20.75
C ASP A 49 -11.05 -14.58 19.89
N GLY A 50 -10.61 -15.09 18.74
CA GLY A 50 -11.39 -15.87 17.80
C GLY A 50 -12.39 -15.05 16.97
N THR A 51 -12.35 -13.71 17.03
CA THR A 51 -13.30 -12.86 16.31
C THR A 51 -12.81 -12.43 14.92
N TYR A 52 -11.55 -12.68 14.57
CA TYR A 52 -10.91 -12.22 13.31
C TYR A 52 -11.12 -10.72 13.05
N SER A 53 -11.23 -9.95 14.14
CA SER A 53 -11.57 -8.53 14.10
C SER A 53 -10.33 -7.65 14.12
N TYR A 54 -10.52 -6.42 13.65
CA TYR A 54 -9.56 -5.34 13.76
C TYR A 54 -9.89 -4.46 14.97
N SER A 55 -8.97 -3.58 15.34
CA SER A 55 -9.22 -2.55 16.34
C SER A 55 -10.20 -1.49 15.80
N LYS A 56 -10.84 -0.73 16.71
CA LYS A 56 -11.68 0.43 16.36
C LYS A 56 -10.98 1.49 15.50
N ASN A 57 -9.65 1.50 15.51
CA ASN A 57 -8.88 2.45 14.70
C ASN A 57 -9.12 2.23 13.20
N VAL A 58 -9.32 0.97 12.78
CA VAL A 58 -9.69 0.63 11.40
C VAL A 58 -11.09 1.16 11.06
N GLU A 59 -12.06 1.00 11.96
CA GLU A 59 -13.42 1.54 11.78
C GLU A 59 -13.37 3.06 11.56
N TYR A 60 -12.66 3.79 12.41
CA TYR A 60 -12.53 5.25 12.28
C TYR A 60 -11.82 5.68 10.98
N LEU A 61 -10.75 4.97 10.59
CA LEU A 61 -10.08 5.23 9.31
C LEU A 61 -11.05 5.08 8.14
N MET A 62 -11.79 3.96 8.11
CA MET A 62 -12.75 3.67 7.04
C MET A 62 -13.91 4.66 7.01
N GLU A 63 -14.40 5.10 8.17
CA GLU A 63 -15.43 6.15 8.29
C GLU A 63 -14.95 7.48 7.69
N GLU A 64 -13.73 7.92 8.00
CA GLU A 64 -13.18 9.16 7.43
C GLU A 64 -12.92 9.03 5.92
N LEU A 65 -12.57 7.84 5.44
CA LEU A 65 -12.36 7.55 4.02
C LEU A 65 -13.64 7.28 3.24
N ALA A 66 -14.80 7.14 3.89
CA ALA A 66 -16.04 6.64 3.27
C ALA A 66 -16.46 7.44 2.02
N SER A 67 -16.27 8.76 2.03
CA SER A 67 -16.62 9.62 0.89
C SER A 67 -15.69 9.47 -0.32
N PHE A 68 -14.54 8.81 -0.17
CA PHE A 68 -13.57 8.53 -1.22
C PHE A 68 -13.65 7.11 -1.75
N LEU A 69 -14.52 6.25 -1.19
CA LEU A 69 -14.64 4.85 -1.58
C LEU A 69 -15.09 4.74 -3.04
N VAL A 70 -14.37 3.93 -3.82
CA VAL A 70 -14.65 3.66 -5.23
C VAL A 70 -15.26 2.28 -5.38
N LEU A 71 -14.65 1.27 -4.75
CA LEU A 71 -15.03 -0.12 -4.88
C LEU A 71 -14.62 -0.91 -3.64
N GLU A 72 -15.49 -1.83 -3.24
CA GLU A 72 -15.15 -2.96 -2.37
C GLU A 72 -15.20 -4.24 -3.22
N SER A 73 -14.20 -5.10 -3.06
CA SER A 73 -14.15 -6.39 -3.74
C SER A 73 -13.60 -7.48 -2.82
N GLN A 74 -13.90 -8.74 -3.15
CA GLN A 74 -13.35 -9.90 -2.45
C GLN A 74 -12.38 -10.62 -3.39
N THR A 75 -11.16 -10.90 -2.90
CA THR A 75 -10.13 -11.57 -3.70
C THR A 75 -9.08 -12.23 -2.81
N ASN A 76 -8.44 -13.28 -3.33
CA ASN A 76 -7.24 -13.89 -2.74
C ASN A 76 -5.94 -13.44 -3.43
N SER A 77 -6.04 -12.65 -4.51
CA SER A 77 -4.91 -12.28 -5.36
C SER A 77 -4.53 -10.82 -5.18
N TRP A 78 -3.24 -10.58 -4.96
CA TRP A 78 -2.63 -9.26 -4.84
C TRP A 78 -2.20 -8.72 -6.20
N VAL A 79 -2.06 -7.40 -6.28
CA VAL A 79 -1.46 -6.61 -7.38
C VAL A 79 -0.15 -7.18 -7.95
N THR A 80 0.72 -7.79 -7.13
CA THR A 80 1.99 -8.41 -7.57
C THR A 80 1.86 -9.90 -7.89
N GLY A 81 0.65 -10.46 -7.83
CA GLY A 81 0.41 -11.90 -7.96
C GLY A 81 0.65 -12.69 -6.67
N HIS A 82 1.04 -12.04 -5.57
CA HIS A 82 1.10 -12.68 -4.25
C HIS A 82 -0.30 -13.06 -3.75
N ILE A 83 -0.37 -14.09 -2.92
CA ILE A 83 -1.63 -14.54 -2.28
C ILE A 83 -1.86 -13.65 -1.06
N ILE A 84 -2.94 -12.86 -1.07
CA ILE A 84 -3.33 -11.98 0.04
C ILE A 84 -3.80 -12.80 1.25
N ALA A 85 -4.60 -13.83 0.99
CA ALA A 85 -5.20 -14.68 2.01
C ALA A 85 -5.34 -16.11 1.49
N ARG A 86 -5.12 -17.09 2.38
CA ARG A 86 -5.04 -18.51 1.98
C ARG A 86 -6.34 -19.26 2.19
N ASP A 87 -7.07 -18.92 3.24
CA ASP A 87 -8.24 -19.70 3.69
C ASP A 87 -9.58 -18.99 3.41
N LYS A 88 -9.59 -17.66 3.36
CA LYS A 88 -10.77 -16.84 3.04
C LYS A 88 -10.37 -15.65 2.18
N GLU A 89 -11.26 -15.24 1.28
CA GLU A 89 -11.06 -14.03 0.49
C GLU A 89 -10.88 -12.80 1.39
N ALA A 90 -9.84 -12.03 1.09
CA ALA A 90 -9.63 -10.73 1.69
C ALA A 90 -10.62 -9.74 1.09
N HIS A 91 -11.07 -8.79 1.89
CA HIS A 91 -11.84 -7.65 1.40
C HIS A 91 -10.87 -6.56 1.01
N VAL A 92 -10.85 -6.17 -0.26
CA VAL A 92 -10.02 -5.09 -0.79
C VAL A 92 -10.89 -3.86 -1.01
N TYR A 93 -10.46 -2.74 -0.44
CA TYR A 93 -11.15 -1.46 -0.53
C TYR A 93 -10.32 -0.49 -1.35
N ARG A 94 -10.84 -0.07 -2.50
CA ARG A 94 -10.23 0.95 -3.36
C ARG A 94 -10.84 2.32 -3.08
N TYR A 95 -9.99 3.30 -2.89
CA TYR A 95 -10.37 4.69 -2.65
C TYR A 95 -9.70 5.63 -3.65
N HIS A 96 -10.33 6.78 -3.89
CA HIS A 96 -9.68 7.89 -4.59
C HIS A 96 -8.52 8.43 -3.75
N LEU A 97 -7.36 8.57 -4.38
CA LEU A 97 -6.22 9.27 -3.83
C LEU A 97 -6.23 10.73 -4.29
N ASN A 98 -6.33 11.64 -3.33
CA ASN A 98 -6.22 13.08 -3.51
C ASN A 98 -5.62 13.69 -2.23
N GLN A 99 -5.50 15.02 -2.18
CA GLN A 99 -4.90 15.70 -1.03
C GLN A 99 -5.64 15.44 0.29
N GLU A 100 -6.98 15.34 0.26
CA GLU A 100 -7.76 15.14 1.48
C GLU A 100 -7.68 13.68 1.95
N SER A 101 -7.80 12.71 1.05
CA SER A 101 -7.64 11.30 1.42
C SER A 101 -6.21 10.97 1.84
N LEU A 102 -5.19 11.59 1.22
CA LEU A 102 -3.80 11.50 1.69
C LEU A 102 -3.64 12.06 3.11
N ARG A 103 -4.25 13.21 3.42
CA ARG A 103 -4.21 13.80 4.78
C ARG A 103 -4.80 12.84 5.81
N ILE A 104 -5.84 12.10 5.44
CA ILE A 104 -6.42 11.05 6.30
C ILE A 104 -5.42 9.90 6.47
N LEU A 105 -4.81 9.37 5.40
CA LEU A 105 -3.79 8.31 5.51
C LEU A 105 -2.64 8.71 6.46
N LEU A 106 -2.13 9.94 6.33
CA LEU A 106 -1.05 10.49 7.16
C LEU A 106 -1.46 10.77 8.61
N LYS A 107 -2.76 10.89 8.90
CA LYS A 107 -3.27 11.01 10.26
C LYS A 107 -3.22 9.67 11.01
N TYR A 108 -3.44 8.57 10.30
CA TYR A 108 -3.54 7.22 10.89
C TYR A 108 -2.23 6.43 10.84
N SER A 109 -1.34 6.75 9.89
CA SER A 109 -0.05 6.09 9.75
C SER A 109 1.08 7.08 9.57
N ASN A 110 2.22 6.79 10.21
CA ASN A 110 3.48 7.50 10.04
C ASN A 110 4.63 6.56 9.60
N ALA A 111 4.34 5.32 9.21
CA ALA A 111 5.35 4.36 8.79
C ALA A 111 4.79 3.31 7.83
N MET A 112 5.66 2.76 7.00
CA MET A 112 5.30 1.72 6.04
C MET A 112 4.75 0.47 6.74
N ASN A 113 5.45 -0.01 7.77
CA ASN A 113 5.09 -1.24 8.50
C ASN A 113 3.87 -1.09 9.41
N SER A 114 3.32 0.12 9.56
CA SER A 114 2.08 0.34 10.32
C SER A 114 0.86 -0.27 9.65
N TRP A 115 0.90 -0.49 8.32
CA TRP A 115 -0.18 -1.11 7.53
C TRP A 115 -0.26 -2.61 7.79
N CYS A 116 -0.59 -2.96 9.03
CA CYS A 116 -0.63 -4.30 9.59
C CYS A 116 -1.74 -4.37 10.65
N GLY A 117 -2.48 -5.48 10.64
CA GLY A 117 -3.52 -5.75 11.62
C GLY A 117 -2.93 -5.92 13.04
N PRO A 118 -3.71 -5.68 14.10
CA PRO A 118 -5.11 -5.24 14.11
C PRO A 118 -5.30 -3.71 14.07
N ASN A 119 -4.22 -2.92 14.13
CA ASN A 119 -4.31 -1.49 14.38
C ASN A 119 -4.61 -0.66 13.13
N LEU A 120 -4.22 -1.15 11.95
CA LEU A 120 -4.61 -0.64 10.65
C LEU A 120 -5.03 -1.82 9.76
N PRO A 121 -5.64 -1.56 8.59
CA PRO A 121 -5.78 -2.57 7.56
C PRO A 121 -4.44 -3.20 7.21
N GLU A 122 -4.48 -4.43 6.70
CA GLU A 122 -3.30 -5.05 6.14
C GLU A 122 -2.98 -4.39 4.82
N ASP A 123 -1.71 -4.02 4.70
CA ASP A 123 -1.08 -3.64 3.46
C ASP A 123 -1.64 -2.35 2.84
N LEU A 124 -0.87 -1.75 1.93
CA LEU A 124 -1.31 -0.55 1.21
C LEU A 124 -0.72 -0.56 -0.19
N VAL A 125 -1.52 -0.28 -1.20
CA VAL A 125 -1.04 -0.09 -2.56
C VAL A 125 -1.54 1.23 -3.09
N ILE A 126 -0.68 1.96 -3.79
CA ILE A 126 -0.98 3.22 -4.45
C ILE A 126 -0.88 3.02 -5.96
N PHE A 127 -1.82 3.58 -6.69
CA PHE A 127 -1.97 3.39 -8.13
C PHE A 127 -1.97 4.71 -8.89
N GLN A 128 -1.39 4.64 -10.07
CA GLN A 128 -1.61 5.58 -11.15
C GLN A 128 -2.54 4.93 -12.17
N GLU A 129 -3.80 5.38 -12.19
CA GLU A 129 -4.92 4.71 -12.85
C GLU A 129 -5.07 3.27 -12.33
N ASP A 130 -4.96 2.27 -13.18
CA ASP A 130 -5.03 0.85 -12.79
C ASP A 130 -3.65 0.21 -12.62
N LYS A 131 -2.58 0.99 -12.71
CA LYS A 131 -1.21 0.49 -12.58
C LYS A 131 -0.67 0.78 -11.18
N PRO A 132 -0.15 -0.23 -10.47
CA PRO A 132 0.50 0.02 -9.20
C PRO A 132 1.73 0.89 -9.39
N TRP A 133 1.94 1.77 -8.44
CA TRP A 133 3.10 2.65 -8.37
C TRP A 133 3.99 2.27 -7.18
N LEU A 134 3.35 2.00 -6.04
CA LEU A 134 3.96 1.62 -4.78
C LEU A 134 3.04 0.65 -4.06
N GLY A 135 3.58 -0.35 -3.38
CA GLY A 135 2.83 -0.98 -2.32
C GLY A 135 3.68 -1.53 -1.20
N PHE A 136 3.03 -1.75 -0.07
CA PHE A 136 3.59 -2.14 1.20
C PHE A 136 3.04 -3.50 1.57
N ILE A 137 3.94 -4.38 2.01
CA ILE A 137 3.59 -5.58 2.76
C ILE A 137 4.00 -5.28 4.21
N GLY A 138 3.04 -4.81 5.00
CA GLY A 138 3.34 -4.12 6.26
C GLY A 138 4.06 -5.03 7.26
N HIS A 139 3.56 -6.25 7.41
CA HIS A 139 4.11 -7.25 8.31
C HIS A 139 5.46 -7.84 7.87
N GLU A 140 5.82 -7.73 6.59
CA GLU A 140 7.11 -8.21 6.05
C GLU A 140 8.18 -7.11 6.02
N GLU A 141 7.83 -5.87 6.38
CA GLU A 141 8.68 -4.70 6.16
C GLU A 141 9.25 -4.67 4.74
N GLN A 142 8.37 -4.90 3.77
CA GLN A 142 8.72 -4.91 2.35
C GLN A 142 7.88 -3.92 1.57
N SER A 143 8.49 -3.27 0.58
CA SER A 143 7.75 -2.49 -0.42
C SER A 143 8.19 -2.82 -1.84
N PHE A 144 7.22 -2.75 -2.75
CA PHE A 144 7.40 -2.94 -4.18
C PHE A 144 7.09 -1.64 -4.92
N TRP A 145 7.85 -1.38 -5.98
CA TRP A 145 7.86 -0.09 -6.66
C TRP A 145 7.89 -0.30 -8.18
N PHE A 146 7.09 0.48 -8.89
CA PHE A 146 7.01 0.47 -10.34
C PHE A 146 7.30 1.87 -10.89
N LEU A 147 8.57 2.26 -10.88
CA LEU A 147 8.98 3.64 -11.13
C LEU A 147 9.66 3.79 -12.49
N ASN A 148 9.46 4.94 -13.14
CA ASN A 148 10.36 5.36 -14.22
C ASN A 148 11.70 5.87 -13.67
N SER A 149 12.67 6.13 -14.56
CA SER A 149 14.03 6.54 -14.15
C SER A 149 14.06 7.83 -13.32
N LYS A 150 13.15 8.79 -13.57
CA LYS A 150 13.10 10.06 -12.84
C LYS A 150 12.55 9.85 -11.42
N GLU A 151 11.49 9.05 -11.30
CA GLU A 151 10.90 8.66 -10.02
C GLU A 151 11.88 7.84 -9.19
N LYS A 152 12.55 6.83 -9.78
CA LYS A 152 13.60 6.03 -9.13
C LYS A 152 14.68 6.93 -8.54
N ALA A 153 15.19 7.89 -9.31
CA ALA A 153 16.21 8.83 -8.83
C ALA A 153 15.73 9.66 -7.62
N LYS A 154 14.46 10.09 -7.60
CA LYS A 154 13.89 10.85 -6.48
C LYS A 154 13.70 9.99 -5.22
N ILE A 155 13.24 8.73 -5.38
CA ILE A 155 13.12 7.79 -4.25
C ILE A 155 14.50 7.45 -3.67
N LEU A 156 15.50 7.16 -4.51
CA LEU A 156 16.88 6.92 -4.06
C LEU A 156 17.46 8.14 -3.30
N ALA A 157 17.14 9.36 -3.73
CA ALA A 157 17.57 10.59 -3.06
C ALA A 157 16.94 10.78 -1.66
N LEU A 158 15.86 10.06 -1.32
CA LEU A 158 15.30 10.00 0.03
C LEU A 158 16.05 9.01 0.94
N GLY A 159 17.07 8.32 0.43
CA GLY A 159 17.85 7.33 1.19
C GLY A 159 17.22 5.94 1.22
N LEU A 160 16.32 5.62 0.28
CA LEU A 160 15.66 4.32 0.15
C LEU A 160 16.38 3.48 -0.92
N PRO A 161 17.27 2.53 -0.55
CA PRO A 161 17.94 1.68 -1.53
C PRO A 161 16.92 0.73 -2.17
N LEU A 162 16.77 0.82 -3.49
CA LEU A 162 15.88 -0.04 -4.27
C LEU A 162 16.71 -1.10 -5.00
N PHE A 163 16.27 -2.36 -4.93
CA PHE A 163 16.89 -3.50 -5.61
C PHE A 163 15.97 -4.01 -6.70
N ASP A 164 16.53 -4.51 -7.80
CA ASP A 164 15.74 -5.13 -8.85
C ASP A 164 15.38 -6.58 -8.44
N GLU A 165 14.16 -7.05 -8.72
CA GLU A 165 13.72 -8.41 -8.32
C GLU A 165 14.63 -9.53 -8.85
N GLU A 166 15.25 -9.33 -10.02
CA GLU A 166 16.17 -10.29 -10.65
C GLU A 166 17.51 -10.43 -9.91
N GLU A 167 17.87 -9.54 -8.98
CA GLU A 167 19.15 -9.61 -8.26
C GLU A 167 19.20 -10.73 -7.20
N PHE A 168 18.09 -11.44 -6.96
CA PHE A 168 17.97 -12.44 -5.89
C PHE A 168 17.51 -13.84 -6.32
N ILE A 169 17.57 -14.17 -7.62
CA ILE A 169 17.32 -15.53 -8.14
C ILE A 169 18.63 -16.21 -8.59
#